data_AF-A0AAQ3X091-F1
#
_entry.id   AF-A0AAQ3X091-F1
#
_cell.length_a   1.000
_cell.length_b   1.000
_cell.length_c   1.000
_cell.angle_alpha   90.00
_cell.angle_beta   90.00
_cell.angle_gamma   90.00
#
_symmetry.space_group_name_H-M   'P 1'
#
loop_
_entity.id
_entity.type
_entity.pdbx_description
1 polymer ?
#
loop_
_entity_poly.entity_id
_entity_poly.type
_entity_poly.pdbx_seq_one_letter_code
_entity_poly.pdbx_strand_id
1 'polypeptide(L)'
;MARAATLRGLVSIAAAEGGRHVRASGQRWDAGWRGFRAGPSGSRGRAASRGSSPSSARRPGPRRGVAASSGCKGWVSGGFQSEDGNLTCGYSSYKGRRSTMEDCYDIKLTKIDGQPVNLFGVFDGHGGNLAAEYLKDNLFKNLMKHPEFLKDTKLAISRTFLQTDEDILETISSPFRDDGSTALAAVLIGNHLYVANVGDSRAVASKAGKAVPLSKDHKPNRKDERKRIEDAGGVVIFDDTWRVGGILAMSRAFGNRLLKQYVKAEPDIEEEEVNSDMEYLILATDGLWDVVRNEDAVALLKAEDGPQAAAVKLTEIAYSRQSADNITCIVVQFHDEK
;
A
#
# COMPACT_ATOMS: atom_id res chain seq x y z
N MET A 1 16.49 -58.35 -28.72
CA MET A 1 16.40 -59.03 -27.40
C MET A 1 15.89 -57.98 -26.41
N ALA A 2 14.58 -57.82 -26.19
CA ALA A 2 13.75 -58.53 -25.20
C ALA A 2 14.39 -58.47 -23.79
N ARG A 3 13.79 -57.91 -22.73
CA ARG A 3 12.39 -57.95 -22.29
C ARG A 3 11.99 -56.77 -21.39
N ALA A 4 10.68 -56.50 -21.39
CA ALA A 4 9.91 -55.68 -20.48
C ALA A 4 9.32 -56.50 -19.30
N ALA A 5 8.91 -55.82 -18.22
CA ALA A 5 7.78 -56.10 -17.30
C ALA A 5 7.88 -55.08 -16.13
N THR A 6 7.05 -54.05 -15.96
CA THR A 6 5.61 -53.97 -15.57
C THR A 6 5.26 -54.67 -14.25
N LEU A 7 4.92 -53.89 -13.22
CA LEU A 7 3.94 -54.30 -12.21
C LEU A 7 3.02 -53.12 -11.87
N ARG A 8 1.73 -53.30 -12.20
CA ARG A 8 0.59 -52.51 -11.73
C ARG A 8 0.12 -53.10 -10.41
N GLY A 9 -0.27 -52.26 -9.46
CA GLY A 9 -1.05 -52.63 -8.27
C GLY A 9 -2.17 -51.62 -8.06
N LEU A 10 -3.38 -52.01 -8.46
CA LEU A 10 -4.66 -51.34 -8.16
C LEU A 10 -5.18 -51.89 -6.83
N VAL A 11 -5.58 -51.02 -5.90
CA VAL A 11 -6.61 -51.32 -4.90
C VAL A 11 -7.47 -50.06 -4.72
N SER A 12 -8.74 -50.16 -5.08
CA SER A 12 -9.84 -49.29 -4.64
C SER A 12 -10.72 -50.05 -3.64
N ILE A 13 -11.71 -49.33 -3.06
CA ILE A 13 -12.76 -49.71 -2.09
C ILE A 13 -12.36 -49.26 -0.67
N ALA A 14 -13.13 -48.55 0.16
CA ALA A 14 -14.53 -48.07 0.15
C ALA A 14 -14.66 -46.81 1.02
N ALA A 15 -15.74 -46.06 0.81
CA ALA A 15 -16.25 -45.05 1.72
C ALA A 15 -16.90 -45.68 2.97
N ALA A 16 -16.77 -45.02 4.12
CA ALA A 16 -17.64 -45.20 5.27
C ALA A 16 -17.74 -43.89 6.06
N GLU A 17 -18.98 -43.46 6.29
CA GLU A 17 -19.41 -42.36 7.14
C GLU A 17 -19.05 -42.62 8.61
N GLY A 18 -18.93 -41.55 9.41
CA GLY A 18 -18.95 -41.69 10.87
C GLY A 18 -18.21 -40.56 11.58
N GLY A 19 -18.96 -39.53 11.99
CA GLY A 19 -18.43 -38.45 12.81
C GLY A 19 -17.97 -38.92 14.18
N ARG A 20 -17.01 -38.17 14.75
CA ARG A 20 -17.01 -37.80 16.16
C ARG A 20 -15.98 -36.71 16.42
N HIS A 21 -16.47 -35.63 17.03
CA HIS A 21 -15.68 -34.62 17.71
C HIS A 21 -14.70 -35.27 18.70
N VAL A 22 -13.43 -34.90 18.59
CA VAL A 22 -12.45 -35.07 19.66
C VAL A 22 -12.14 -33.69 20.20
N ARG A 23 -12.68 -33.39 21.39
CA ARG A 23 -12.24 -32.29 22.25
C ARG A 23 -10.86 -32.66 22.80
N ALA A 24 -9.84 -31.89 22.46
CA ALA A 24 -8.58 -31.89 23.20
C ALA A 24 -8.70 -30.88 24.34
N SER A 25 -8.79 -31.41 25.56
CA SER A 25 -8.74 -30.69 26.82
C SER A 25 -7.30 -30.35 27.20
N GLY A 26 -7.07 -29.07 27.50
CA GLY A 26 -6.24 -28.58 28.61
C GLY A 26 -4.74 -28.83 28.56
N GLN A 27 -3.97 -27.74 28.55
CA GLN A 27 -3.15 -27.40 29.71
C GLN A 27 -2.76 -25.91 29.68
N ARG A 28 -3.34 -25.17 30.63
CA ARG A 28 -2.90 -23.85 31.08
C ARG A 28 -1.50 -23.98 31.68
N TRP A 29 -0.62 -23.04 31.34
CA TRP A 29 0.53 -22.70 32.16
C TRP A 29 0.30 -21.29 32.70
N ASP A 30 -0.20 -21.24 33.94
CA ASP A 30 -0.15 -20.06 34.80
C ASP A 30 1.18 -20.10 35.56
N ALA A 31 2.02 -19.08 35.37
CA ALA A 31 3.07 -18.73 36.31
C ALA A 31 3.18 -17.20 36.37
N GLY A 32 2.50 -16.62 37.36
CA GLY A 32 2.79 -15.26 37.81
C GLY A 32 4.04 -15.23 38.67
N TRP A 33 4.71 -14.08 38.74
CA TRP A 33 4.89 -13.27 39.96
C TRP A 33 6.03 -12.23 39.86
N ARG A 34 5.72 -11.02 40.39
CA ARG A 34 6.54 -9.92 40.96
C ARG A 34 7.57 -9.26 40.01
N GLY A 35 7.58 -7.96 39.76
CA GLY A 35 7.11 -6.81 40.53
C GLY A 35 8.30 -6.11 41.19
N PHE A 36 8.77 -4.98 40.62
CA PHE A 36 9.50 -3.92 41.31
C PHE A 36 9.27 -2.56 40.60
N ARG A 37 8.56 -1.66 41.29
CA ARG A 37 8.73 -0.18 41.26
C ARG A 37 9.65 0.15 42.47
N ALA A 38 10.30 1.29 42.67
CA ALA A 38 10.39 2.63 42.09
C ALA A 38 11.82 3.15 42.42
N GLY A 39 12.35 4.17 41.74
CA GLY A 39 12.28 5.52 42.31
C GLY A 39 13.63 6.26 42.20
N PRO A 40 13.64 7.59 42.43
CA PRO A 40 14.43 8.53 41.65
C PRO A 40 15.57 9.21 42.42
N SER A 41 16.48 9.88 41.71
CA SER A 41 17.39 10.86 42.30
C SER A 41 17.49 12.12 41.43
N GLY A 42 17.17 13.28 42.02
CA GLY A 42 17.50 14.60 41.50
C GLY A 42 19.01 14.87 41.52
N SER A 43 19.53 16.08 41.31
CA SER A 43 18.93 17.40 41.29
C SER A 43 19.98 18.43 40.80
N ARG A 44 19.48 19.60 40.35
CA ARG A 44 20.05 20.96 40.47
C ARG A 44 21.30 21.37 39.67
N GLY A 45 21.13 22.48 38.94
CA GLY A 45 22.19 23.41 38.55
C GLY A 45 21.64 24.61 37.79
N ARG A 46 21.30 25.69 38.51
CA ARG A 46 20.96 27.02 37.97
C ARG A 46 22.19 27.71 37.37
N ALA A 47 22.03 28.55 36.34
CA ALA A 47 22.44 29.96 36.38
C ALA A 47 22.08 30.70 35.07
N ALA A 48 21.80 31.98 35.23
CA ALA A 48 21.28 32.93 34.25
C ALA A 48 22.36 33.54 33.36
N SER A 49 21.97 34.16 32.24
CA SER A 49 22.16 35.61 32.03
C SER A 49 21.68 36.06 30.64
N ARG A 50 21.43 37.37 30.58
CA ARG A 50 20.77 38.16 29.55
C ARG A 50 21.72 38.47 28.37
N GLY A 51 21.17 38.71 27.18
CA GLY A 51 21.92 39.35 26.11
C GLY A 51 21.17 39.48 24.79
N SER A 52 20.54 40.64 24.59
CA SER A 52 20.47 41.43 23.33
C SER A 52 20.23 40.75 21.98
N SER A 53 19.10 41.14 21.37
CA SER A 53 18.79 41.04 19.94
C SER A 53 19.85 41.69 19.03
N PRO A 54 19.96 41.21 17.79
CA PRO A 54 19.90 42.13 16.66
C PRO A 54 18.91 41.67 15.57
N SER A 55 18.34 42.68 14.91
CA SER A 55 17.50 42.59 13.71
C SER A 55 18.21 41.92 12.54
N SER A 56 17.51 41.08 11.77
CA SER A 56 17.36 41.21 10.31
C SER A 56 16.72 39.97 9.67
N ALA A 57 16.16 40.21 8.48
CA ALA A 57 15.70 39.25 7.48
C ALA A 57 14.34 38.56 7.74
N ARG A 58 13.31 39.13 7.11
CA ARG A 58 12.07 38.43 6.77
C ARG A 58 12.43 37.16 5.99
N ARG A 59 12.30 36.01 6.65
CA ARG A 59 12.25 34.71 5.99
C ARG A 59 10.89 34.54 5.30
N PRO A 60 10.85 33.99 4.08
CA PRO A 60 9.57 33.60 3.46
C PRO A 60 8.88 32.57 4.37
N GLY A 61 7.59 32.80 4.61
CA GLY A 61 6.77 31.95 5.50
C GLY A 61 6.69 30.51 5.02
N PRO A 62 6.32 29.58 5.91
CA PRO A 62 6.24 28.16 5.57
C PRO A 62 5.22 27.92 4.46
N ARG A 63 5.61 27.11 3.49
CA ARG A 63 4.72 26.51 2.47
C ARG A 63 3.50 25.93 3.18
N ARG A 64 2.29 26.17 2.65
CA ARG A 64 1.05 25.60 3.19
C ARG A 64 1.19 24.08 3.20
N GLY A 65 1.41 23.53 4.39
CA GLY A 65 1.46 22.10 4.61
C GLY A 65 0.08 21.48 4.46
N VAL A 66 0.06 20.23 4.00
CA VAL A 66 -1.12 19.35 3.99
C VAL A 66 -1.73 19.34 5.39
N ALA A 67 -2.93 19.91 5.54
CA ALA A 67 -3.63 19.92 6.83
C ALA A 67 -4.35 18.58 6.99
N ALA A 68 -3.83 17.70 7.86
CA ALA A 68 -4.56 16.53 8.31
C ALA A 68 -5.58 16.97 9.38
N SER A 69 -6.86 16.70 9.15
CA SER A 69 -7.89 16.86 10.17
C SER A 69 -8.21 15.48 10.76
N SER A 70 -8.00 15.31 12.07
CA SER A 70 -8.46 14.12 12.79
C SER A 70 -9.99 14.17 12.90
N GLY A 71 -10.70 13.33 12.13
CA GLY A 71 -12.16 13.24 12.17
C GLY A 71 -12.67 12.61 13.48
N CYS A 72 -13.94 12.84 13.81
CA CYS A 72 -14.59 12.45 15.08
C CYS A 72 -14.66 10.93 15.39
N LYS A 73 -14.04 10.03 14.62
CA LYS A 73 -14.14 8.57 14.80
C LYS A 73 -12.84 7.78 14.52
N GLY A 74 -11.67 8.42 14.54
CA GLY A 74 -10.37 7.76 14.33
C GLY A 74 -9.91 7.64 12.87
N TRP A 75 -10.65 8.26 11.93
CA TRP A 75 -10.19 8.48 10.56
C TRP A 75 -9.17 9.61 10.51
N VAL A 76 -8.07 9.37 9.79
CA VAL A 76 -7.14 10.41 9.35
C VAL A 76 -7.53 10.80 7.93
N SER A 77 -7.87 12.06 7.71
CA SER A 77 -8.27 12.54 6.38
C SER A 77 -7.79 13.96 6.14
N GLY A 78 -7.74 14.33 4.86
CA GLY A 78 -7.37 15.67 4.44
C GLY A 78 -7.50 15.82 2.93
N GLY A 79 -7.21 17.01 2.45
CA GLY A 79 -7.25 17.33 1.03
C GLY A 79 -6.54 18.63 0.73
N PHE A 80 -6.27 18.86 -0.54
CA PHE A 80 -5.64 20.08 -1.04
C PHE A 80 -5.99 20.27 -2.52
N GLN A 81 -5.73 21.47 -3.03
CA GLN A 81 -5.74 21.79 -4.46
C GLN A 81 -4.31 22.08 -4.89
N SER A 82 -3.92 21.68 -6.10
CA SER A 82 -2.62 22.01 -6.67
C SER A 82 -2.48 23.52 -6.88
N GLU A 83 -1.24 24.01 -6.93
CA GLU A 83 -0.96 25.46 -7.08
C GLU A 83 -1.45 26.03 -8.42
N ASP A 84 -1.43 25.22 -9.47
CA ASP A 84 -1.96 25.56 -10.80
C ASP A 84 -3.49 25.41 -10.90
N GLY A 85 -4.13 24.78 -9.90
CA GLY A 85 -5.56 24.52 -9.90
C GLY A 85 -6.01 23.35 -10.77
N ASN A 86 -5.08 22.67 -11.46
CA ASN A 86 -5.38 21.59 -12.41
C ASN A 86 -5.84 20.29 -11.73
N LEU A 87 -5.61 20.13 -10.42
CA LEU A 87 -6.17 19.02 -9.67
C LEU A 87 -6.56 19.39 -8.23
N THR A 88 -7.53 18.64 -7.71
CA THR A 88 -7.83 18.60 -6.27
C THR A 88 -7.64 17.16 -5.78
N CYS A 89 -7.05 17.00 -4.61
CA CYS A 89 -6.82 15.70 -4.00
C CYS A 89 -7.52 15.63 -2.63
N GLY A 90 -8.02 14.46 -2.30
CA GLY A 90 -8.50 14.09 -0.98
C GLY A 90 -7.98 12.72 -0.59
N TYR A 91 -7.79 12.48 0.70
CA TYR A 91 -7.39 11.19 1.21
C TYR A 91 -8.10 10.87 2.53
N SER A 92 -8.20 9.58 2.81
CA SER A 92 -8.79 9.03 4.02
C SER A 92 -8.11 7.72 4.36
N SER A 93 -7.73 7.56 5.62
CA SER A 93 -7.03 6.37 6.11
C SER A 93 -7.56 6.00 7.49
N TYR A 94 -7.88 4.73 7.67
CA TYR A 94 -8.55 4.22 8.86
C TYR A 94 -8.06 2.83 9.24
N LYS A 95 -7.75 2.65 10.53
CA LYS A 95 -7.30 1.36 11.07
C LYS A 95 -8.34 0.24 10.91
N GLY A 96 -9.62 0.60 10.80
CA GLY A 96 -10.68 -0.40 10.68
C GLY A 96 -10.74 -1.30 11.92
N ARG A 97 -10.93 -2.59 11.67
CA ARG A 97 -11.10 -3.61 12.72
C ARG A 97 -9.77 -4.25 13.17
N ARG A 98 -8.65 -3.92 12.53
CA ARG A 98 -7.32 -4.43 12.87
C ARG A 98 -6.83 -3.85 14.21
N SER A 99 -5.95 -4.61 14.89
CA SER A 99 -5.30 -4.14 16.12
C SER A 99 -4.28 -3.03 15.84
N THR A 100 -3.53 -3.16 14.74
CA THR A 100 -2.48 -2.25 14.25
C THR A 100 -2.92 -1.52 12.98
N MET A 101 -2.24 -0.41 12.68
CA MET A 101 -2.32 0.31 11.41
C MET A 101 -0.98 0.08 10.68
N GLU A 102 -1.00 -0.76 9.65
CA GLU A 102 0.17 -1.13 8.85
C GLU A 102 0.16 -0.46 7.47
N ASP A 103 -1.02 0.03 7.04
CA ASP A 103 -1.19 0.94 5.91
C ASP A 103 -0.41 2.26 6.09
N CYS A 104 0.23 2.70 5.01
CA CYS A 104 0.84 4.01 4.85
C CYS A 104 0.39 4.67 3.53
N TYR A 105 0.57 5.98 3.43
CA TYR A 105 0.43 6.72 2.19
C TYR A 105 1.45 7.86 2.12
N ASP A 106 1.81 8.26 0.90
CA ASP A 106 2.58 9.47 0.65
C ASP A 106 1.99 10.28 -0.52
N ILE A 107 2.02 11.61 -0.39
CA ILE A 107 1.55 12.53 -1.43
C ILE A 107 2.58 13.65 -1.55
N LYS A 108 3.12 13.84 -2.75
CA LYS A 108 4.17 14.83 -3.05
C LYS A 108 3.76 15.68 -4.24
N LEU A 109 3.79 16.99 -4.06
CA LEU A 109 3.57 17.98 -5.11
C LEU A 109 4.83 18.83 -5.24
N THR A 110 5.37 18.89 -6.44
CA THR A 110 6.60 19.64 -6.70
C THR A 110 6.63 20.11 -8.16
N LYS A 111 7.68 20.87 -8.49
CA LYS A 111 8.04 21.19 -9.87
C LYS A 111 9.50 20.77 -10.08
N ILE A 112 9.76 20.07 -11.18
CA ILE A 112 11.11 19.69 -11.60
C ILE A 112 11.31 20.28 -12.99
N ASP A 113 12.36 21.08 -13.15
CA ASP A 113 12.64 21.82 -14.39
C ASP A 113 11.45 22.65 -14.92
N GLY A 114 10.64 23.18 -13.99
CA GLY A 114 9.45 23.97 -14.29
C GLY A 114 8.19 23.14 -14.57
N GLN A 115 8.32 21.83 -14.80
CA GLN A 115 7.20 20.93 -15.05
C GLN A 115 6.53 20.50 -13.73
N PRO A 116 5.19 20.59 -13.61
CA PRO A 116 4.46 20.05 -12.47
C PRO A 116 4.67 18.53 -12.36
N VAL A 117 5.00 18.08 -11.14
CA VAL A 117 5.17 16.67 -10.82
C VAL A 117 4.37 16.38 -9.54
N ASN A 118 3.41 15.47 -9.65
CA ASN A 118 2.56 15.04 -8.55
C ASN A 118 2.68 13.52 -8.37
N LEU A 119 3.01 13.07 -7.16
CA LEU A 119 3.14 11.64 -6.83
C LEU A 119 2.16 11.29 -5.72
N PHE A 120 1.42 10.20 -5.89
CA PHE A 120 0.44 9.67 -4.94
C PHE A 120 0.72 8.20 -4.72
N GLY A 121 0.85 7.77 -3.46
CA GLY A 121 1.20 6.40 -3.11
C GLY A 121 0.38 5.87 -1.95
N VAL A 122 -0.12 4.64 -2.08
CA VAL A 122 -0.66 3.85 -0.97
C VAL A 122 0.19 2.60 -0.82
N PHE A 123 0.50 2.25 0.43
CA PHE A 123 1.39 1.15 0.80
C PHE A 123 0.70 0.33 1.88
N ASP A 124 0.21 -0.85 1.50
CA ASP A 124 -0.45 -1.79 2.41
C ASP A 124 0.62 -2.65 3.08
N GLY A 125 0.78 -2.55 4.39
CA GLY A 125 1.83 -3.25 5.14
C GLY A 125 1.34 -4.60 5.68
N HIS A 126 2.21 -5.60 5.71
CA HIS A 126 1.92 -6.90 6.31
C HIS A 126 3.12 -7.50 7.03
N GLY A 127 2.85 -8.27 8.09
CA GLY A 127 3.89 -8.83 8.96
C GLY A 127 4.50 -7.81 9.92
N GLY A 128 4.07 -6.55 9.82
CA GLY A 128 4.56 -5.36 10.49
C GLY A 128 4.41 -4.15 9.55
N ASN A 129 4.70 -2.96 10.05
CA ASN A 129 4.54 -1.70 9.31
C ASN A 129 5.86 -1.14 8.74
N LEU A 130 7.01 -1.78 9.01
CA LEU A 130 8.32 -1.16 8.74
C LEU A 130 8.57 -1.01 7.23
N ALA A 131 8.15 -1.99 6.42
CA ALA A 131 8.31 -1.91 4.96
C ALA A 131 7.45 -0.78 4.37
N ALA A 132 6.19 -0.65 4.80
CA ALA A 132 5.29 0.41 4.36
C ALA A 132 5.77 1.81 4.80
N GLU A 133 6.31 1.92 6.03
CA GLU A 133 6.93 3.16 6.52
C GLU A 133 8.19 3.52 5.71
N TYR A 134 9.04 2.54 5.38
CA TYR A 134 10.21 2.77 4.55
C TYR A 134 9.83 3.29 3.17
N LEU A 135 8.82 2.69 2.54
CA LEU A 135 8.31 3.12 1.23
C LEU A 135 7.82 4.57 1.28
N LYS A 136 7.00 4.90 2.29
CA LYS A 136 6.51 6.26 2.51
C LYS A 136 7.63 7.30 2.62
N ASP A 137 8.71 6.96 3.31
CA ASP A 137 9.80 7.92 3.56
C ASP A 137 10.81 8.03 2.41
N ASN A 138 10.93 6.98 1.57
CA ASN A 138 12.04 6.86 0.63
C ASN A 138 11.63 6.69 -0.85
N LEU A 139 10.53 6.02 -1.17
CA LEU A 139 10.23 5.61 -2.56
C LEU A 139 10.15 6.81 -3.51
N PHE A 140 9.31 7.80 -3.20
CA PHE A 140 9.18 9.01 -4.05
C PHE A 140 10.41 9.90 -4.01
N LYS A 141 11.11 9.98 -2.87
CA LYS A 141 12.36 10.73 -2.75
C LYS A 141 13.46 10.14 -3.63
N ASN A 142 13.55 8.81 -3.70
CA ASN A 142 14.51 8.11 -4.54
C ASN A 142 14.13 8.23 -6.03
N LEU A 143 12.84 8.10 -6.33
CA LEU A 143 12.32 8.19 -7.69
C LEU A 143 12.59 9.57 -8.31
N MET A 144 12.27 10.66 -7.59
CA MET A 144 12.51 12.03 -8.07
C MET A 144 14.00 12.36 -8.27
N LYS A 145 14.92 11.59 -7.66
CA LYS A 145 16.37 11.74 -7.84
C LYS A 145 16.93 10.85 -8.94
N HIS A 146 16.14 9.93 -9.48
CA HIS A 146 16.62 9.01 -10.51
C HIS A 146 16.97 9.81 -11.79
N PRO A 147 18.14 9.59 -12.41
CA PRO A 147 18.61 10.40 -13.54
C PRO A 147 17.72 10.31 -14.78
N GLU A 148 16.96 9.21 -14.91
CA GLU A 148 16.00 9.01 -16.00
C GLU A 148 14.57 9.45 -15.64
N PHE A 149 14.31 10.05 -14.47
CA PHE A 149 12.95 10.33 -13.99
C PHE A 149 12.08 11.09 -15.00
N LEU A 150 12.63 12.13 -15.65
CA LEU A 150 11.94 12.92 -16.68
C LEU A 150 12.22 12.45 -18.13
N LYS A 151 13.11 11.47 -18.33
CA LYS A 151 13.55 11.03 -19.67
C LYS A 151 12.94 9.69 -20.06
N ASP A 152 12.96 8.75 -19.12
CA ASP A 152 12.38 7.42 -19.21
C ASP A 152 11.78 7.08 -17.84
N THR A 153 10.59 7.64 -17.59
CA THR A 153 9.91 7.52 -16.31
C THR A 153 9.59 6.06 -15.97
N LYS A 154 9.25 5.22 -16.96
CA LYS A 154 8.99 3.78 -16.73
C LYS A 154 10.24 3.05 -16.26
N LEU A 155 11.38 3.32 -16.89
CA LEU A 155 12.66 2.77 -16.46
C LEU A 155 13.04 3.27 -15.06
N ALA A 156 12.85 4.56 -14.78
CA ALA A 156 13.11 5.15 -13.48
C ALA A 156 12.26 4.48 -12.38
N ILE A 157 10.95 4.34 -12.60
CA ILE A 157 10.03 3.64 -11.70
C ILE A 157 10.52 2.22 -11.45
N SER A 158 10.75 1.45 -12.52
CA SER A 158 11.14 0.03 -12.41
C SER A 158 12.43 -0.14 -11.61
N ARG A 159 13.46 0.67 -11.91
CA ARG A 159 14.75 0.62 -11.20
C ARG A 159 14.65 1.09 -9.76
N THR A 160 13.92 2.17 -9.49
CA THR A 160 13.74 2.67 -8.14
C THR A 160 12.98 1.67 -7.26
N PHE A 161 11.97 1.00 -7.79
CA PHE A 161 11.22 -0.04 -7.06
C PHE A 161 12.15 -1.20 -6.67
N LEU A 162 12.92 -1.74 -7.62
CA LEU A 162 13.87 -2.81 -7.34
C LEU A 162 14.96 -2.40 -6.34
N GLN A 163 15.55 -1.21 -6.51
CA GLN A 163 16.58 -0.72 -5.58
C GLN A 163 16.00 -0.48 -4.17
N THR A 164 14.80 0.10 -4.08
CA THR A 164 14.17 0.38 -2.78
C THR A 164 13.82 -0.91 -2.04
N ASP A 165 13.49 -1.98 -2.78
CA ASP A 165 13.28 -3.30 -2.22
C ASP A 165 14.58 -3.94 -1.71
N GLU A 166 15.69 -3.82 -2.43
CA GLU A 166 17.02 -4.21 -1.93
C GLU A 166 17.36 -3.46 -0.64
N ASP A 167 17.15 -2.14 -0.61
CA ASP A 167 17.42 -1.32 0.57
C ASP A 167 16.54 -1.73 1.77
N ILE A 168 15.28 -2.10 1.54
CA ILE A 168 14.37 -2.66 2.56
C ILE A 168 14.91 -4.00 3.08
N LEU A 169 15.34 -4.89 2.18
CA LEU A 169 15.91 -6.19 2.56
C LEU A 169 17.26 -6.04 3.28
N GLU A 170 17.98 -4.95 3.13
CA GLU A 170 19.19 -4.69 3.92
C GLU A 170 18.85 -4.06 5.28
N THR A 171 17.94 -3.09 5.30
CA THR A 171 17.64 -2.27 6.49
C THR A 171 16.72 -2.99 7.47
N ILE A 172 15.69 -3.66 6.97
CA ILE A 172 14.66 -4.31 7.77
C ILE A 172 15.00 -5.80 7.85
N SER A 173 15.88 -6.11 8.80
CA SER A 173 16.31 -7.47 9.10
C SER A 173 15.89 -7.85 10.51
N SER A 174 14.86 -8.68 10.63
CA SER A 174 14.45 -9.29 11.89
C SER A 174 14.46 -10.81 11.76
N PRO A 175 15.07 -11.56 12.69
CA PRO A 175 14.95 -13.00 12.70
C PRO A 175 13.53 -13.48 13.08
N PHE A 176 12.65 -12.58 13.53
CA PHE A 176 11.33 -12.92 14.06
C PHE A 176 10.15 -12.33 13.26
N ARG A 177 10.41 -11.48 12.27
CA ARG A 177 9.37 -10.84 11.44
C ARG A 177 9.86 -10.71 10.01
N ASP A 178 8.99 -11.08 9.07
CA ASP A 178 9.20 -10.93 7.64
C ASP A 178 8.22 -9.89 7.11
N ASP A 179 8.51 -8.62 7.46
CA ASP A 179 7.73 -7.46 7.02
C ASP A 179 7.74 -7.38 5.49
N GLY A 180 6.62 -6.98 4.94
CA GLY A 180 6.50 -6.61 3.54
C GLY A 180 5.43 -5.57 3.34
N SER A 181 5.33 -5.08 2.11
CA SER A 181 4.29 -4.13 1.75
C SER A 181 3.97 -4.18 0.27
N THR A 182 2.71 -3.93 -0.07
CA THR A 182 2.31 -3.55 -1.42
C THR A 182 2.77 -2.11 -1.72
N ALA A 183 2.83 -1.75 -3.00
CA ALA A 183 2.97 -0.36 -3.39
C ALA A 183 2.16 -0.10 -4.65
N LEU A 184 1.23 0.84 -4.54
CA LEU A 184 0.56 1.44 -5.68
C LEU A 184 0.94 2.90 -5.76
N ALA A 185 1.61 3.29 -6.84
CA ALA A 185 2.06 4.65 -7.09
C ALA A 185 1.45 5.21 -8.37
N ALA A 186 0.90 6.41 -8.29
CA ALA A 186 0.54 7.24 -9.44
C ALA A 186 1.53 8.41 -9.53
N VAL A 187 2.22 8.52 -10.66
CA VAL A 187 3.22 9.55 -10.96
C VAL A 187 2.71 10.37 -12.14
N LEU A 188 2.36 11.62 -11.89
CA LEU A 188 1.87 12.56 -12.88
C LEU A 188 2.95 13.60 -13.20
N ILE A 189 3.40 13.65 -14.45
CA ILE A 189 4.42 14.58 -14.95
C ILE A 189 3.80 15.37 -16.11
N GLY A 190 3.53 16.66 -15.90
CA GLY A 190 2.63 17.40 -16.79
C GLY A 190 1.25 16.73 -16.84
N ASN A 191 0.84 16.23 -18.00
CA ASN A 191 -0.38 15.45 -18.21
C ASN A 191 -0.14 13.93 -18.40
N HIS A 192 1.11 13.45 -18.31
CA HIS A 192 1.40 12.01 -18.41
C HIS A 192 1.29 11.35 -17.04
N LEU A 193 0.37 10.40 -16.90
CA LEU A 193 0.11 9.62 -15.70
C LEU A 193 0.71 8.21 -15.85
N TYR A 194 1.59 7.84 -14.92
CA TYR A 194 2.13 6.49 -14.80
C TYR A 194 1.58 5.84 -13.53
N VAL A 195 0.89 4.72 -13.67
CA VAL A 195 0.38 3.92 -12.54
C VAL A 195 1.22 2.67 -12.42
N ALA A 196 2.02 2.59 -11.35
CA ALA A 196 2.89 1.47 -11.05
C ALA A 196 2.34 0.67 -9.87
N ASN A 197 2.12 -0.63 -10.06
CA ASN A 197 1.55 -1.52 -9.05
C ASN A 197 2.48 -2.68 -8.69
N VAL A 198 2.64 -2.93 -7.40
CA VAL A 198 3.22 -4.13 -6.78
C VAL A 198 2.28 -4.57 -5.68
N GLY A 199 1.71 -5.78 -5.80
CA GLY A 199 0.70 -6.28 -4.86
C GLY A 199 -0.74 -6.07 -5.34
N ASP A 200 -1.67 -6.01 -4.40
CA ASP A 200 -3.12 -6.04 -4.60
C ASP A 200 -3.87 -4.79 -4.09
N SER A 201 -3.14 -3.72 -3.75
CA SER A 201 -3.67 -2.37 -3.88
C SER A 201 -4.08 -2.08 -5.34
N ARG A 202 -5.09 -1.24 -5.56
CA ARG A 202 -5.63 -0.98 -6.91
C ARG A 202 -5.88 0.48 -7.22
N ALA A 203 -5.57 0.85 -8.48
CA ALA A 203 -5.91 2.14 -9.07
C ALA A 203 -7.08 2.01 -10.03
N VAL A 204 -8.06 2.91 -9.92
CA VAL A 204 -9.23 2.97 -10.81
C VAL A 204 -9.46 4.42 -11.21
N ALA A 205 -9.54 4.69 -12.51
CA ALA A 205 -9.92 5.98 -13.04
C ALA A 205 -11.44 6.05 -13.33
N SER A 206 -12.03 7.23 -13.19
CA SER A 206 -13.29 7.57 -13.83
C SER A 206 -12.98 8.20 -15.19
N LYS A 207 -13.25 7.48 -16.28
CA LYS A 207 -13.15 7.99 -17.65
C LYS A 207 -14.54 8.14 -18.26
N ALA A 208 -14.98 9.36 -18.53
CA ALA A 208 -16.32 9.70 -18.99
C ALA A 208 -17.42 9.02 -18.13
N GLY A 209 -17.26 9.07 -16.81
CA GLY A 209 -18.14 8.44 -15.82
C GLY A 209 -18.05 6.91 -15.71
N LYS A 210 -17.15 6.24 -16.44
CA LYS A 210 -16.95 4.78 -16.38
C LYS A 210 -15.72 4.43 -15.55
N ALA A 211 -15.83 3.37 -14.75
CA ALA A 211 -14.71 2.82 -14.01
C ALA A 211 -13.74 2.08 -14.96
N VAL A 212 -12.51 2.56 -15.01
CA VAL A 212 -11.42 1.96 -15.80
C VAL A 212 -10.27 1.62 -14.85
N PRO A 213 -10.03 0.33 -14.55
CA PRO A 213 -8.88 -0.08 -13.75
C PRO A 213 -7.58 0.27 -14.47
N LEU A 214 -6.68 0.98 -13.79
CA LEU A 214 -5.34 1.32 -14.28
C LEU A 214 -4.25 0.44 -13.66
N SER A 215 -4.64 -0.54 -12.83
CA SER A 215 -3.75 -1.59 -12.36
C SER A 215 -4.48 -2.93 -12.31
N LYS A 216 -3.70 -4.01 -12.28
CA LYS A 216 -4.18 -5.38 -12.06
C LYS A 216 -3.52 -5.93 -10.80
N ASP A 217 -4.34 -6.46 -9.90
CA ASP A 217 -3.85 -7.05 -8.67
C ASP A 217 -2.90 -8.21 -8.96
N HIS A 218 -1.83 -8.29 -8.18
CA HIS A 218 -0.87 -9.38 -8.20
C HIS A 218 -1.34 -10.50 -7.26
N LYS A 219 -2.38 -11.23 -7.66
CA LYS A 219 -2.90 -12.37 -6.90
C LYS A 219 -2.18 -13.67 -7.32
N PRO A 220 -1.87 -14.61 -6.40
CA PRO A 220 -1.14 -15.84 -6.72
C PRO A 220 -1.82 -16.77 -7.73
N ASN A 221 -3.14 -16.66 -7.92
CA ASN A 221 -3.90 -17.42 -8.91
C ASN A 221 -4.00 -16.74 -10.29
N ARG A 222 -3.44 -15.54 -10.47
CA ARG A 222 -3.32 -14.92 -11.79
C ARG A 222 -2.41 -15.80 -12.65
N LYS A 223 -2.83 -16.14 -13.87
CA LYS A 223 -2.20 -17.23 -14.66
C LYS A 223 -0.70 -17.03 -14.89
N ASP A 224 -0.30 -15.80 -15.21
CA ASP A 224 1.09 -15.36 -15.40
C ASP A 224 1.90 -15.43 -14.09
N GLU A 225 1.34 -14.92 -12.99
CA GLU A 225 1.99 -14.92 -11.68
C GLU A 225 2.14 -16.32 -11.11
N ARG A 226 1.10 -17.16 -11.21
CA ARG A 226 1.13 -18.57 -10.80
C ARG A 226 2.22 -19.31 -11.54
N LYS A 227 2.27 -19.15 -12.87
CA LYS A 227 3.31 -19.76 -13.70
C LYS A 227 4.70 -19.29 -13.27
N ARG A 228 4.92 -17.99 -13.07
CA ARG A 228 6.20 -17.45 -12.61
C ARG A 228 6.64 -18.04 -11.27
N ILE A 229 5.72 -18.19 -10.32
CA ILE A 229 6.00 -18.78 -9.00
C ILE A 229 6.38 -20.26 -9.14
N GLU A 230 5.60 -21.04 -9.90
CA GLU A 230 5.83 -22.47 -10.11
C GLU A 230 7.11 -22.75 -10.90
N ASP A 231 7.41 -21.96 -11.94
CA ASP A 231 8.65 -22.05 -12.72
C ASP A 231 9.89 -21.77 -11.84
N ALA A 232 9.76 -20.93 -10.82
CA ALA A 232 10.81 -20.64 -9.84
C ALA A 232 10.92 -21.72 -8.74
N GLY A 233 10.11 -22.79 -8.79
CA GLY A 233 10.08 -23.88 -7.80
C GLY A 233 9.18 -23.62 -6.59
N GLY A 234 8.39 -22.55 -6.61
CA GLY A 234 7.41 -22.23 -5.57
C GLY A 234 6.10 -22.99 -5.75
N VAL A 235 5.21 -22.87 -4.77
CA VAL A 235 3.86 -23.46 -4.82
C VAL A 235 2.80 -22.42 -4.53
N VAL A 236 1.63 -22.57 -5.15
CA VAL A 236 0.44 -21.76 -4.90
C VAL A 236 -0.63 -22.64 -4.29
N ILE A 237 -1.03 -22.33 -3.06
CA ILE A 237 -1.95 -23.12 -2.24
C ILE A 237 -3.21 -22.29 -1.99
N PHE A 238 -4.38 -22.93 -2.05
CA PHE A 238 -5.65 -22.31 -1.64
C PHE A 238 -5.93 -22.64 -0.18
N ASP A 239 -6.06 -21.62 0.66
CA ASP A 239 -6.44 -21.71 2.08
C ASP A 239 -7.24 -20.44 2.45
N ASP A 240 -8.57 -20.53 2.28
CA ASP A 240 -9.56 -19.44 2.17
C ASP A 240 -9.31 -18.44 1.01
N THR A 241 -8.05 -18.15 0.72
CA THR A 241 -7.55 -17.37 -0.42
C THR A 241 -6.31 -18.03 -1.01
N TRP A 242 -5.92 -17.63 -2.22
CA TRP A 242 -4.73 -18.15 -2.89
C TRP A 242 -3.47 -17.54 -2.30
N ARG A 243 -2.49 -18.37 -1.92
CA ARG A 243 -1.27 -17.96 -1.23
C ARG A 243 -0.01 -18.55 -1.85
N VAL A 244 1.05 -17.75 -1.95
CA VAL A 244 2.41 -18.20 -2.27
C VAL A 244 2.98 -18.95 -1.07
N GLY A 245 3.39 -20.20 -1.28
CA GLY A 245 3.93 -21.07 -0.21
C GLY A 245 2.94 -21.36 0.93
N GLY A 246 1.64 -21.10 0.74
CA GLY A 246 0.64 -21.14 1.82
C GLY A 246 0.71 -19.97 2.80
N ILE A 247 1.55 -18.95 2.54
CA ILE A 247 1.81 -17.84 3.45
C ILE A 247 1.19 -16.54 2.93
N LEU A 248 1.66 -16.05 1.78
CA LEU A 248 1.37 -14.69 1.32
C LEU A 248 0.26 -14.65 0.26
N ALA A 249 -0.82 -13.88 0.50
CA ALA A 249 -1.99 -13.78 -0.38
C ALA A 249 -1.80 -12.92 -1.66
N MET A 250 -0.58 -12.42 -1.88
CA MET A 250 -0.17 -11.63 -3.05
C MET A 250 1.10 -12.23 -3.65
N SER A 251 1.28 -12.10 -4.96
CA SER A 251 2.42 -12.68 -5.69
C SER A 251 3.60 -11.72 -5.84
N ARG A 252 3.40 -10.42 -5.58
CA ARG A 252 4.41 -9.38 -5.64
C ARG A 252 4.30 -8.48 -4.42
N ALA A 253 5.43 -8.12 -3.83
CA ALA A 253 5.54 -7.26 -2.66
C ALA A 253 6.98 -6.76 -2.50
N PHE A 254 7.12 -5.64 -1.81
CA PHE A 254 8.39 -5.21 -1.22
C PHE A 254 8.67 -6.01 0.06
N GLY A 255 9.96 -6.21 0.39
CA GLY A 255 10.36 -7.02 1.53
C GLY A 255 10.09 -8.50 1.29
N ASN A 256 9.54 -9.18 2.30
CA ASN A 256 9.29 -10.63 2.30
C ASN A 256 10.53 -11.46 1.94
N ARG A 257 11.61 -11.27 2.70
CA ARG A 257 12.91 -11.88 2.47
C ARG A 257 12.82 -13.39 2.31
N LEU A 258 12.02 -14.04 3.14
CA LEU A 258 11.89 -15.51 3.15
C LEU A 258 11.21 -16.05 1.88
N LEU A 259 10.43 -15.21 1.19
CA LEU A 259 9.70 -15.56 -0.03
C LEU A 259 10.27 -14.90 -1.28
N LYS A 260 11.42 -14.20 -1.20
CA LYS A 260 11.88 -13.33 -2.28
C LYS A 260 12.17 -14.02 -3.61
N GLN A 261 12.51 -15.31 -3.57
CA GLN A 261 12.62 -16.15 -4.76
C GLN A 261 11.30 -16.21 -5.57
N TYR A 262 10.15 -16.06 -4.90
CA TYR A 262 8.81 -16.18 -5.48
C TYR A 262 8.05 -14.85 -5.48
N VAL A 263 8.39 -13.90 -4.62
CA VAL A 263 7.70 -12.63 -4.42
C VAL A 263 8.66 -11.49 -4.78
N LYS A 264 8.45 -10.89 -5.95
CA LYS A 264 9.30 -9.80 -6.48
C LYS A 264 8.65 -8.43 -6.30
N ALA A 265 9.47 -7.38 -6.22
CA ALA A 265 9.02 -5.98 -6.15
C ALA A 265 8.98 -5.29 -7.53
N GLU A 266 9.03 -6.06 -8.63
CA GLU A 266 8.93 -5.51 -9.98
C GLU A 266 7.50 -5.03 -10.28
N PRO A 267 7.30 -3.74 -10.63
CA PRO A 267 5.98 -3.20 -10.87
C PRO A 267 5.44 -3.58 -12.26
N ASP A 268 4.13 -3.78 -12.35
CA ASP A 268 3.41 -3.59 -13.61
C ASP A 268 3.13 -2.07 -13.74
N ILE A 269 3.42 -1.47 -14.91
CA ILE A 269 3.26 -0.03 -15.14
C ILE A 269 2.30 0.23 -16.31
N GLU A 270 1.20 0.92 -16.02
CA GLU A 270 0.28 1.47 -17.02
C GLU A 270 0.61 2.95 -17.25
N GLU A 271 0.57 3.42 -18.50
CA GLU A 271 0.76 4.84 -18.84
C GLU A 271 -0.47 5.35 -19.56
N GLU A 272 -0.93 6.52 -19.12
CA GLU A 272 -2.11 7.19 -19.64
C GLU A 272 -1.82 8.70 -19.78
N GLU A 273 -2.48 9.33 -20.74
CA GLU A 273 -2.52 10.78 -20.83
C GLU A 273 -3.80 11.29 -20.13
N VAL A 274 -3.64 12.18 -19.16
CA VAL A 274 -4.76 12.86 -18.51
C VAL A 274 -5.36 13.85 -19.51
N ASN A 275 -6.62 13.64 -19.85
CA ASN A 275 -7.41 14.46 -20.76
C ASN A 275 -8.79 14.75 -20.16
N SER A 276 -9.64 15.44 -20.91
CA SER A 276 -10.96 15.86 -20.42
C SER A 276 -11.92 14.71 -20.08
N ASP A 277 -11.63 13.50 -20.57
CA ASP A 277 -12.44 12.34 -20.22
C ASP A 277 -12.04 11.77 -18.85
N MET A 278 -10.80 11.96 -18.38
CA MET A 278 -10.35 11.45 -17.08
C MET A 278 -10.73 12.42 -15.95
N GLU A 279 -11.89 12.21 -15.34
CA GLU A 279 -12.42 13.08 -14.28
C GLU A 279 -11.74 12.83 -12.92
N TYR A 280 -11.49 11.55 -12.61
CA TYR A 280 -10.97 11.14 -11.30
C TYR A 280 -9.99 9.97 -11.39
N LEU A 281 -9.14 9.87 -10.37
CA LEU A 281 -8.31 8.70 -10.08
C LEU A 281 -8.47 8.32 -8.61
N ILE A 282 -8.74 7.04 -8.35
CA ILE A 282 -8.80 6.45 -7.02
C ILE A 282 -7.58 5.53 -6.86
N LEU A 283 -6.82 5.70 -5.78
CA LEU A 283 -5.82 4.74 -5.31
C LEU A 283 -6.25 4.24 -3.94
N ALA A 284 -6.34 2.92 -3.75
CA ALA A 284 -6.66 2.39 -2.43
C ALA A 284 -6.06 1.00 -2.19
N THR A 285 -5.91 0.68 -0.90
CA THR A 285 -5.55 -0.65 -0.40
C THR A 285 -6.71 -1.64 -0.56
N ASP A 286 -6.43 -2.94 -0.43
CA ASP A 286 -7.45 -3.97 -0.65
C ASP A 286 -8.59 -3.92 0.39
N GLY A 287 -8.33 -3.34 1.55
CA GLY A 287 -9.35 -3.03 2.55
C GLY A 287 -10.54 -2.21 2.02
N LEU A 288 -10.37 -1.47 0.91
CA LEU A 288 -11.48 -0.92 0.12
C LEU A 288 -12.00 -1.94 -0.91
N TRP A 289 -11.12 -2.43 -1.76
CA TRP A 289 -11.47 -3.17 -2.99
C TRP A 289 -12.06 -4.57 -2.75
N ASP A 290 -11.84 -5.15 -1.58
CA ASP A 290 -12.42 -6.43 -1.18
C ASP A 290 -13.94 -6.35 -0.98
N VAL A 291 -14.47 -5.15 -0.68
CA VAL A 291 -15.89 -4.95 -0.36
C VAL A 291 -16.58 -3.86 -1.20
N VAL A 292 -15.82 -3.11 -2.01
CA VAL A 292 -16.32 -2.09 -2.92
C VAL A 292 -15.87 -2.40 -4.35
N ARG A 293 -16.85 -2.55 -5.26
CA ARG A 293 -16.59 -2.74 -6.69
C ARG A 293 -16.12 -1.44 -7.33
N ASN A 294 -15.35 -1.54 -8.40
CA ASN A 294 -14.81 -0.39 -9.14
C ASN A 294 -15.92 0.59 -9.56
N GLU A 295 -17.04 0.07 -10.08
CA GLU A 295 -18.18 0.85 -10.55
C GLU A 295 -18.91 1.55 -9.40
N ASP A 296 -19.06 0.88 -8.25
CA ASP A 296 -19.64 1.48 -7.05
C ASP A 296 -18.77 2.64 -6.56
N ALA A 297 -17.44 2.46 -6.56
CA ALA A 297 -16.50 3.47 -6.10
C ALA A 297 -16.57 4.74 -6.96
N VAL A 298 -16.59 4.59 -8.29
CA VAL A 298 -16.72 5.73 -9.23
C VAL A 298 -18.08 6.41 -9.12
N ALA A 299 -19.17 5.67 -8.96
CA ALA A 299 -20.50 6.25 -8.80
C ALA A 299 -20.60 7.12 -7.54
N LEU A 300 -19.91 6.74 -6.46
CA LEU A 300 -19.87 7.50 -5.21
C LEU A 300 -19.13 8.83 -5.34
N LEU A 301 -18.10 8.94 -6.20
CA LEU A 301 -17.33 10.17 -6.35
C LEU A 301 -18.20 11.37 -6.74
N LYS A 302 -19.17 11.16 -7.64
CA LYS A 302 -20.06 12.20 -8.15
C LYS A 302 -21.14 12.63 -7.15
N ALA A 303 -21.38 11.83 -6.11
CA ALA A 303 -22.39 12.09 -5.09
C ALA A 303 -21.86 12.93 -3.91
N GLU A 304 -20.54 13.13 -3.83
CA GLU A 304 -19.87 13.76 -2.69
C GLU A 304 -19.27 15.11 -3.08
N ASP A 305 -19.21 16.03 -2.11
CA ASP A 305 -18.73 17.41 -2.30
C ASP A 305 -17.19 17.49 -2.38
N GLY A 306 -16.64 16.90 -3.45
CA GLY A 306 -15.22 16.92 -3.76
C GLY A 306 -14.42 15.71 -3.25
N PRO A 307 -13.14 15.61 -3.61
CA PRO A 307 -12.36 14.38 -3.46
C PRO A 307 -12.08 14.00 -2.00
N GLN A 308 -12.00 14.96 -1.08
CA GLN A 308 -11.84 14.65 0.35
C GLN A 308 -13.09 13.98 0.91
N ALA A 309 -14.29 14.52 0.63
CA ALA A 309 -15.55 13.93 1.04
C ALA A 309 -15.71 12.53 0.43
N ALA A 310 -15.40 12.39 -0.86
CA ALA A 310 -15.41 11.10 -1.55
C ALA A 310 -14.47 10.06 -0.92
N ALA A 311 -13.22 10.43 -0.60
CA ALA A 311 -12.28 9.53 0.05
C ALA A 311 -12.77 9.06 1.42
N VAL A 312 -13.33 9.98 2.23
CA VAL A 312 -13.95 9.62 3.53
C VAL A 312 -15.14 8.69 3.33
N LYS A 313 -16.01 8.99 2.37
CA LYS A 313 -17.18 8.18 2.08
C LYS A 313 -16.83 6.76 1.67
N LEU A 314 -15.83 6.60 0.80
CA LEU A 314 -15.36 5.30 0.34
C LEU A 314 -14.85 4.44 1.51
N THR A 315 -14.05 5.01 2.41
CA THR A 315 -13.54 4.25 3.56
C THR A 315 -14.63 3.95 4.61
N GLU A 316 -15.60 4.86 4.81
CA GLU A 316 -16.78 4.59 5.64
C GLU A 316 -17.64 3.46 5.07
N ILE A 317 -17.88 3.45 3.75
CA ILE A 317 -18.64 2.41 3.08
C ILE A 317 -17.94 1.07 3.20
N ALA A 318 -16.62 1.02 2.95
CA ALA A 318 -15.84 -0.20 3.12
C ALA A 318 -15.95 -0.76 4.54
N TYR A 319 -15.80 0.10 5.55
CA TYR A 319 -15.96 -0.30 6.95
C TYR A 319 -17.39 -0.81 7.25
N SER A 320 -18.42 -0.13 6.74
CA SER A 320 -19.84 -0.50 6.92
C SER A 320 -20.19 -1.84 6.24
N ARG A 321 -19.56 -2.12 5.10
CA ARG A 321 -19.64 -3.38 4.35
C ARG A 321 -18.77 -4.49 4.95
N GLN A 322 -18.34 -4.30 6.20
CA GLN A 322 -17.61 -5.29 7.01
C GLN A 322 -16.19 -5.58 6.52
N SER A 323 -15.51 -4.64 5.86
CA SER A 323 -14.06 -4.75 5.66
C SER A 323 -13.36 -5.02 6.99
N ALA A 324 -12.59 -6.11 7.04
CA ALA A 324 -11.86 -6.52 8.23
C ALA A 324 -10.49 -5.85 8.34
N ASP A 325 -10.11 -5.03 7.36
CA ASP A 325 -8.75 -4.54 7.18
C ASP A 325 -8.51 -3.09 7.59
N ASN A 326 -7.24 -2.67 7.53
CA ASN A 326 -6.89 -1.26 7.35
C ASN A 326 -7.43 -0.77 6.00
N ILE A 327 -7.82 0.50 5.93
CA ILE A 327 -8.47 1.05 4.74
C ILE A 327 -7.85 2.41 4.45
N THR A 328 -7.12 2.50 3.35
CA THR A 328 -6.52 3.76 2.89
C THR A 328 -6.94 4.04 1.45
N CYS A 329 -7.40 5.27 1.22
CA CYS A 329 -7.92 5.72 -0.07
C CYS A 329 -7.43 7.14 -0.35
N ILE A 330 -6.93 7.36 -1.57
CA ILE A 330 -6.63 8.66 -2.16
C ILE A 330 -7.56 8.83 -3.36
N VAL A 331 -8.20 10.00 -3.45
CA VAL A 331 -9.02 10.41 -4.60
C VAL A 331 -8.40 11.68 -5.18
N VAL A 332 -8.08 11.65 -6.46
CA VAL A 332 -7.63 12.80 -7.23
C VAL A 332 -8.75 13.16 -8.21
N GLN A 333 -9.13 14.42 -8.25
CA GLN A 333 -10.03 14.99 -9.25
C GLN A 333 -9.19 15.87 -10.18
N PHE A 334 -9.28 15.61 -11.48
CA PHE A 334 -8.64 16.44 -12.50
C PHE A 334 -9.61 17.52 -12.95
N HIS A 335 -9.09 18.71 -13.20
CA HIS A 335 -9.86 19.83 -13.73
C HIS A 335 -9.32 20.14 -15.13
N ASP A 336 -10.24 20.34 -16.07
CA ASP A 336 -9.86 20.85 -17.39
C ASP A 336 -9.23 22.24 -17.25
N GLU A 337 -8.14 22.48 -17.99
CA GLU A 337 -7.65 23.83 -18.20
C GLU A 337 -8.76 24.64 -18.87
N LYS A 338 -9.25 25.67 -18.18
CA LYS A 338 -10.25 26.61 -18.72
C LYS A 338 -9.66 27.51 -19.79
#